data_AF-A0A401I2E8-F1
#
_entry.id   AF-A0A401I2E8-F1
#
_cell.length_a   1.000
_cell.length_b   1.000
_cell.length_c   1.000
_cell.angle_alpha   90.00
_cell.angle_beta   90.00
_cell.angle_gamma   90.00
#
_symmetry.space_group_name_H-M   'P 1'
#
loop_
_entity.id
_entity.type
_entity.pdbx_description
1 polymer ?
#
loop_
_entity_poly.entity_id
_entity_poly.type
_entity_poly.pdbx_seq_one_letter_code
_entity_poly.pdbx_strand_id
1 'polypeptide(L)'
;MAYMHGNLAVQPKKRPEEQQQQQRYKETRHVVVRRKSLPVQEKMLYLLTIVACVIVACIVIFRYAEVYQTNLKVQQMTREYETMNVEIREMQRKVEQLSSPELIRKKAMELGMVQSDQRISLQVGETASRVAFRE
;
A
#
# COMPACT_ATOMS: atom_id res chain seq x y z
N MET A 1 58.76 80.67 69.50
CA MET A 1 59.95 79.80 69.65
C MET A 1 59.54 78.51 70.35
N ALA A 2 60.30 77.44 70.07
CA ALA A 2 60.36 76.14 70.74
C ALA A 2 59.20 75.15 70.51
N TYR A 3 59.42 74.33 69.48
CA TYR A 3 59.14 72.89 69.45
C TYR A 3 59.42 72.17 70.77
N MET A 4 58.63 71.14 71.10
CA MET A 4 59.04 69.83 71.65
C MET A 4 57.78 68.94 71.78
N HIS A 5 57.57 67.96 70.88
CA HIS A 5 57.96 66.54 70.96
C HIS A 5 56.97 65.67 71.76
N GLY A 6 56.52 64.56 71.14
CA GLY A 6 56.16 63.35 71.89
C GLY A 6 54.77 62.76 71.67
N ASN A 7 54.64 61.95 70.62
CA ASN A 7 53.88 60.69 70.58
C ASN A 7 52.46 60.66 71.17
N LEU A 8 51.47 61.23 70.47
CA LEU A 8 50.07 60.80 70.60
C LEU A 8 49.60 60.26 69.26
N ALA A 9 49.52 58.93 69.18
CA ALA A 9 48.90 58.21 68.09
C ALA A 9 47.39 58.49 68.09
N VAL A 10 46.98 59.61 67.50
CA VAL A 10 45.58 59.85 67.18
C VAL A 10 45.36 59.35 65.77
N GLN A 11 44.92 58.09 65.65
CA GLN A 11 44.33 57.60 64.41
C GLN A 11 43.04 58.39 64.19
N PRO A 12 42.92 59.25 63.16
CA PRO A 12 41.62 59.75 62.78
C PRO A 12 40.77 58.56 62.34
N LYS A 13 39.69 58.33 63.08
CA LYS A 13 38.62 57.36 62.82
C LYS A 13 38.31 57.34 61.32
N LYS A 14 38.57 56.19 60.69
CA LYS A 14 38.27 55.89 59.28
C LYS A 14 36.87 56.38 58.94
N ARG A 15 36.76 57.19 57.89
CA ARG A 15 35.49 57.50 57.24
C ARG A 15 34.83 56.18 56.81
N PRO A 16 33.50 56.00 56.97
CA PRO A 16 32.80 54.80 56.51
C PRO A 16 32.74 54.61 54.98
N GLU A 17 33.41 55.45 54.20
CA GLU A 17 33.23 55.49 52.73
C GLU A 17 34.21 54.59 51.96
N GLU A 18 35.21 54.01 52.63
CA GLU A 18 36.21 53.16 51.97
C GLU A 18 35.95 51.65 52.15
N GLN A 19 34.91 51.25 52.91
CA GLN A 19 34.53 49.83 53.04
C GLN A 19 33.68 49.32 51.86
N GLN A 20 33.29 50.17 50.90
CA GLN A 20 32.53 49.72 49.74
C GLN A 20 33.40 49.20 48.58
N GLN A 21 34.72 49.39 48.61
CA GLN A 21 35.61 48.98 47.50
C GLN A 21 36.29 47.61 47.68
N GLN A 22 36.00 46.89 48.76
CA GLN A 22 36.30 45.46 48.84
C GLN A 22 35.01 44.64 48.75
N GLN A 23 34.13 45.01 47.81
CA GLN A 23 33.41 43.97 47.09
C GLN A 23 34.49 43.13 46.41
N ARG A 24 34.89 42.05 47.09
CA ARG A 24 35.53 40.90 46.45
C ARG A 24 34.80 40.72 45.13
N TYR A 25 35.46 41.06 44.04
CA TYR A 25 35.07 40.61 42.72
C TYR A 25 35.12 39.09 42.81
N LYS A 26 33.99 38.49 43.23
CA LYS A 26 33.70 37.12 42.90
C LYS A 26 33.60 37.19 41.39
N GLU A 27 34.65 36.78 40.71
CA GLU A 27 34.56 36.40 39.31
C GLU A 27 33.35 35.47 39.22
N THR A 28 32.22 36.02 38.79
CA THR A 28 31.05 35.24 38.42
C THR A 28 31.50 34.56 37.14
N ARG A 29 32.20 33.44 37.33
CA ARG A 29 32.68 32.58 36.26
C ARG A 29 31.43 32.26 35.46
N HIS A 30 31.26 32.96 34.33
CA HIS A 30 30.12 32.82 33.47
C HIS A 30 30.13 31.38 33.02
N VAL A 31 29.29 30.55 33.65
CA VAL A 31 29.14 29.16 33.26
C VAL A 31 28.47 29.24 31.91
N VAL A 32 29.28 29.20 30.85
CA VAL A 32 28.78 29.03 29.49
C VAL A 32 28.10 27.69 29.49
N VAL A 33 26.77 27.70 29.64
CA VAL A 33 25.95 26.52 29.49
C VAL A 33 26.08 26.13 28.03
N ARG A 34 27.04 25.26 27.71
CA ARG A 34 27.10 24.62 26.41
C ARG A 34 25.75 23.93 26.24
N ARG A 35 24.96 24.40 25.27
CA ARG A 35 23.69 23.77 24.91
C ARG A 35 24.00 22.29 24.71
N LYS A 36 23.41 21.41 25.53
CA LYS A 36 23.52 19.96 25.34
C LYS A 36 23.17 19.69 23.89
N SER A 37 24.15 19.26 23.10
CA SER A 37 23.88 18.73 21.77
C SER A 37 22.93 17.57 21.96
N LEU A 38 21.70 17.72 21.45
CA LEU A 38 20.68 16.66 21.47
C LEU A 38 21.33 15.35 21.03
N PRO A 39 21.13 14.26 21.78
CA PRO A 39 21.75 12.98 21.48
C PRO A 39 21.41 12.59 20.04
N VAL A 40 22.44 12.22 19.27
CA VAL A 40 22.32 11.98 17.82
C VAL A 40 21.23 10.95 17.49
N GLN A 41 20.97 10.04 18.43
CA GLN A 41 19.92 9.02 18.37
C GLN A 41 18.51 9.60 18.19
N GLU A 42 18.15 10.67 18.91
CA GLU A 42 16.82 11.29 18.78
C GLU A 42 16.63 11.92 17.40
N LYS A 43 17.66 12.60 16.88
CA LYS A 43 17.62 13.17 15.51
C LYS A 43 17.47 12.10 14.42
N MET A 44 18.11 10.93 14.59
CA MET A 44 18.02 9.81 13.65
C MET A 44 16.62 9.18 13.64
N LEU A 45 15.96 9.09 14.81
CA LEU A 45 14.59 8.60 14.89
C LEU A 45 13.60 9.53 14.18
N TYR A 46 13.74 10.85 14.31
CA TYR A 46 12.91 11.80 13.57
C TYR A 46 13.13 11.75 12.06
N LEU A 47 14.37 11.54 11.60
CA LEU A 47 14.64 11.36 10.17
C LEU A 47 13.96 10.07 9.66
N LEU A 48 14.04 8.99 10.44
CA LEU A 48 13.42 7.71 10.09
C LEU A 48 11.89 7.81 10.01
N THR A 49 11.23 8.53 10.91
CA THR A 49 9.77 8.72 10.84
C THR A 49 9.34 9.53 9.62
N ILE A 50 10.11 10.54 9.23
CA ILE A 50 9.87 11.30 7.99
C ILE A 50 10.00 10.37 6.78
N VAL A 51 11.08 9.59 6.71
CA VAL A 51 11.30 8.63 5.61
C VAL A 51 10.18 7.58 5.56
N ALA A 52 9.78 7.03 6.71
CA ALA A 52 8.67 6.08 6.78
C ALA A 52 7.36 6.70 6.27
N CYS A 53 7.07 7.95 6.63
CA CYS A 53 5.88 8.66 6.15
C CYS A 53 5.89 8.84 4.63
N VAL A 54 7.05 9.22 4.06
CA VAL A 54 7.22 9.33 2.60
C VAL A 54 7.04 7.98 1.90
N ILE A 55 7.58 6.89 2.46
CA ILE A 55 7.41 5.55 1.90
C ILE A 55 5.94 5.15 1.85
N VAL A 56 5.18 5.40 2.93
CA VAL A 56 3.73 5.12 2.94
C VAL A 56 3.02 5.93 1.87
N ALA A 57 3.34 7.23 1.73
CA ALA A 57 2.77 8.07 0.68
C ALA A 57 3.09 7.54 -0.73
N CYS A 58 4.33 7.11 -0.99
CA CYS A 58 4.72 6.49 -2.25
C CYS A 58 3.93 5.21 -2.53
N ILE A 59 3.77 4.32 -1.54
CA ILE A 59 2.99 3.07 -1.68
C ILE A 59 1.55 3.40 -2.07
N VAL A 60 0.93 4.38 -1.42
CA VAL A 60 -0.44 4.80 -1.73
C VAL A 60 -0.54 5.25 -3.19
N ILE A 61 0.37 6.12 -3.65
CA ILE A 61 0.40 6.60 -5.04
C ILE A 61 0.58 5.44 -6.04
N PHE A 62 1.50 4.51 -5.77
CA PHE A 62 1.70 3.34 -6.63
C PHE A 62 0.47 2.43 -6.71
N ARG A 63 -0.23 2.22 -5.59
CA ARG A 63 -1.48 1.44 -5.58
C ARG A 63 -2.56 2.10 -6.42
N TYR A 64 -2.67 3.42 -6.42
CA TYR A 64 -3.61 4.12 -7.30
C TYR A 64 -3.30 3.90 -8.79
N ALA A 65 -2.02 3.83 -9.19
CA ALA A 65 -1.63 3.57 -10.58
C ALA A 65 -1.96 2.12 -11.01
N GLU A 66 -1.72 1.13 -10.14
CA GLU A 66 -2.08 -0.27 -10.40
C GLU A 66 -3.60 -0.47 -10.56
N VAL A 67 -4.40 0.21 -9.73
CA VAL A 67 -5.87 0.14 -9.81
C VAL A 67 -6.39 0.64 -11.16
N TYR A 68 -5.75 1.65 -11.75
CA TYR A 68 -6.14 2.15 -13.06
C TYR A 68 -5.87 1.13 -14.18
N GLN A 69 -4.67 0.54 -14.19
CA GLN A 69 -4.32 -0.50 -15.16
C GLN A 69 -5.20 -1.74 -15.02
N THR A 70 -5.53 -2.11 -13.78
CA THR A 70 -6.37 -3.27 -13.48
C THR A 70 -7.80 -3.07 -14.00
N ASN A 71 -8.39 -1.89 -13.84
CA ASN A 71 -9.72 -1.59 -14.38
C ASN A 71 -9.78 -1.70 -15.91
N LEU A 72 -8.75 -1.18 -16.61
CA LEU A 72 -8.68 -1.30 -18.07
C LEU A 72 -8.54 -2.75 -18.52
N LYS A 73 -7.70 -3.53 -17.84
CA LYS A 73 -7.55 -4.96 -18.10
C LYS A 73 -8.87 -5.71 -17.90
N VAL A 74 -9.62 -5.40 -16.84
CA VAL A 74 -10.94 -6.02 -16.60
C VAL A 74 -11.90 -5.69 -17.74
N GLN A 75 -11.98 -4.42 -18.18
CA GLN A 75 -12.85 -4.05 -19.31
C GLN A 75 -12.48 -4.75 -20.61
N GLN A 76 -11.18 -4.87 -20.92
CA GLN A 76 -10.71 -5.60 -22.09
C GLN A 76 -11.08 -7.09 -21.99
N MET A 77 -10.86 -7.70 -20.84
CA MET A 77 -11.16 -9.11 -20.60
C MET A 77 -12.67 -9.40 -20.67
N THR A 78 -13.52 -8.50 -20.17
CA THR A 78 -14.98 -8.61 -20.30
C THR A 78 -15.42 -8.57 -21.77
N ARG A 79 -14.87 -7.65 -22.57
CA ARG A 79 -15.19 -7.57 -24.01
C ARG A 79 -14.76 -8.83 -24.77
N GLU A 80 -13.58 -9.34 -24.46
CA GLU A 80 -13.08 -10.58 -25.05
C GLU A 80 -13.98 -11.77 -24.68
N TYR A 81 -14.40 -11.85 -23.42
CA TYR A 81 -15.32 -12.88 -22.93
C TYR A 81 -16.69 -12.81 -23.61
N GLU A 82 -17.25 -11.61 -23.78
CA GLU A 82 -18.50 -11.41 -24.52
C GLU A 82 -18.38 -11.88 -25.97
N THR A 83 -17.27 -11.55 -26.63
CA THR A 83 -17.00 -11.96 -28.01
C THR A 83 -16.91 -13.49 -28.12
N MET A 84 -16.11 -14.12 -27.26
CA MET A 84 -15.99 -15.58 -27.21
C MET A 84 -17.34 -16.26 -26.92
N ASN A 85 -18.16 -15.69 -26.03
CA ASN A 85 -19.47 -16.25 -25.71
C ASN A 85 -20.45 -16.17 -26.89
N VAL A 86 -20.38 -15.10 -27.68
CA VAL A 86 -21.14 -14.98 -28.93
C VAL A 86 -20.70 -16.04 -29.94
N GLU A 87 -19.38 -16.23 -30.11
CA GLU A 87 -18.84 -17.26 -31.00
C GLU A 87 -19.25 -18.67 -30.56
N ILE A 88 -19.18 -18.97 -29.26
CA ILE A 88 -19.63 -20.26 -28.70
C ILE A 88 -21.12 -20.48 -28.99
N ARG A 89 -21.96 -19.45 -28.81
CA ARG A 89 -23.40 -19.55 -29.10
C ARG A 89 -23.66 -19.76 -30.59
N GLU A 90 -22.89 -19.12 -31.46
CA GLU A 90 -22.98 -19.33 -32.90
C GLU A 90 -22.59 -20.77 -33.27
N MET A 91 -21.49 -21.28 -32.71
CA MET A 91 -21.06 -22.67 -32.91
C MET A 91 -22.10 -23.66 -32.40
N GLN A 92 -22.66 -23.42 -31.21
CA GLN A 92 -23.75 -24.25 -30.66
C GLN A 92 -24.98 -24.23 -31.56
N ARG A 93 -25.37 -23.07 -32.11
CA ARG A 93 -26.45 -22.99 -33.09
C ARG A 93 -26.16 -23.78 -34.37
N LYS A 94 -24.93 -23.71 -34.89
CA LYS A 94 -24.52 -24.51 -36.05
C LYS A 94 -24.59 -26.00 -35.76
N VAL A 95 -24.15 -26.42 -34.57
CA VAL A 95 -24.26 -27.81 -34.12
C VAL A 95 -25.72 -28.23 -34.02
N GLU A 96 -26.59 -27.43 -33.40
CA GLU A 96 -28.03 -27.73 -33.29
C GLU A 96 -28.70 -27.83 -34.65
N GLN A 97 -28.38 -26.91 -35.57
CA GLN A 97 -28.86 -26.96 -36.95
C GLN A 97 -28.40 -28.24 -37.65
N LEU A 98 -27.10 -28.57 -37.59
CA LEU A 98 -26.56 -29.77 -38.24
C LEU A 98 -27.02 -31.08 -37.57
N SER A 99 -27.28 -31.04 -36.26
CA SER A 99 -27.78 -32.17 -35.48
C SER A 99 -29.29 -32.32 -35.57
N SER A 100 -29.98 -31.40 -36.26
CA SER A 100 -31.42 -31.48 -36.43
C SER A 100 -31.79 -32.80 -37.13
N PRO A 101 -32.73 -33.57 -36.57
CA PRO A 101 -33.06 -34.91 -37.05
C PRO A 101 -33.57 -34.91 -38.50
N GLU A 102 -34.16 -33.80 -38.94
CA GLU A 102 -34.58 -33.61 -40.33
C GLU A 102 -33.39 -33.51 -41.29
N LEU A 103 -32.35 -32.75 -40.96
CA LEU A 103 -31.15 -32.65 -41.80
C LEU A 103 -30.37 -33.95 -41.82
N ILE A 104 -30.26 -34.63 -40.67
CA ILE A 104 -29.66 -35.96 -40.59
C ILE A 104 -30.44 -36.94 -41.48
N ARG A 105 -31.78 -36.95 -41.40
CA ARG A 105 -32.62 -37.80 -42.26
C ARG A 105 -32.48 -37.46 -43.74
N LYS A 106 -32.46 -36.18 -44.12
CA LYS A 106 -32.23 -35.75 -45.51
C LYS A 106 -30.89 -36.23 -46.04
N LYS A 107 -29.82 -36.01 -45.29
CA LYS A 107 -28.46 -36.43 -45.67
C LYS A 107 -28.31 -37.95 -45.70
N ALA A 108 -28.97 -38.68 -44.79
CA ALA A 108 -29.01 -40.14 -44.82
C ALA A 108 -29.74 -40.67 -46.06
N MET A 109 -30.87 -40.04 -46.45
CA MET A 109 -31.58 -40.40 -47.68
C MET A 109 -30.76 -40.08 -48.94
N GLU A 110 -30.07 -38.94 -49.00
CA GLU A 110 -29.13 -38.61 -50.09
C GLU A 110 -27.99 -39.63 -50.22
N LEU A 111 -27.52 -40.19 -49.10
CA LEU A 111 -26.51 -41.24 -49.06
C LEU A 111 -27.08 -42.64 -49.36
N GLY A 112 -28.36 -42.76 -49.71
CA GLY A 112 -29.01 -44.02 -50.06
C GLY A 112 -29.42 -44.89 -48.87
N MET A 113 -29.43 -44.34 -47.65
CA MET A 113 -29.90 -45.06 -46.46
C MET A 113 -31.43 -45.05 -46.39
N VAL A 114 -32.02 -46.19 -46.02
CA VAL A 114 -33.47 -46.38 -45.91
C VAL A 114 -33.85 -46.48 -44.43
N GLN A 115 -34.95 -45.84 -44.04
CA GLN A 115 -35.43 -45.88 -42.66
C GLN A 115 -35.93 -47.31 -42.34
N SER A 116 -35.24 -48.00 -41.43
CA SER A 116 -35.66 -49.30 -40.91
C SER A 116 -36.65 -49.11 -39.77
N ASP A 117 -37.78 -49.82 -39.82
CA ASP A 117 -38.83 -49.81 -38.79
C ASP A 117 -38.54 -50.80 -37.64
N GLN A 118 -37.39 -51.50 -37.70
CA GLN A 118 -36.98 -52.42 -36.64
C GLN A 118 -36.44 -51.66 -35.43
N ARG A 119 -37.02 -51.94 -34.26
CA ARG A 119 -36.59 -51.38 -32.97
C ARG A 119 -35.22 -51.96 -32.59
N ILE A 120 -34.15 -51.20 -32.79
CA ILE A 120 -32.78 -51.60 -32.43
C ILE A 120 -32.61 -51.44 -30.91
N SER A 121 -32.55 -52.54 -30.17
CA SER A 121 -32.24 -52.55 -28.74
C SER A 121 -30.72 -52.52 -28.53
N LEU A 122 -30.19 -51.41 -28.03
CA LEU A 122 -28.79 -51.31 -27.62
C LEU A 122 -28.67 -51.74 -26.15
N GLN A 123 -28.00 -52.86 -25.86
CA GLN A 123 -27.51 -53.14 -24.52
C GLN A 123 -26.24 -52.30 -24.31
N VAL A 124 -26.42 -51.09 -23.78
CA VAL A 124 -25.31 -50.31 -23.24
C VAL A 124 -24.93 -50.95 -21.91
N GLY A 125 -23.77 -51.61 -21.87
CA GLY A 125 -23.21 -52.18 -20.65
C GLY A 125 -23.13 -51.10 -19.56
N GLU A 126 -23.65 -51.44 -18.38
CA GLU A 126 -23.62 -50.70 -17.12
C GLU A 126 -22.81 -49.40 -17.15
N THR A 127 -23.45 -48.24 -17.36
CA THR A 127 -23.52 -47.15 -16.37
C THR A 127 -24.50 -46.09 -16.85
N ALA A 128 -25.43 -45.70 -15.96
CA ALA A 128 -26.31 -44.53 -16.04
C ALA A 128 -27.33 -44.49 -17.18
N SER A 129 -28.45 -45.18 -16.95
CA SER A 129 -29.76 -44.88 -17.54
C SER A 129 -30.09 -43.38 -17.37
N ARG A 130 -29.96 -42.61 -18.44
CA ARG A 130 -30.74 -41.39 -18.66
C ARG A 130 -31.69 -41.67 -19.80
N VAL A 131 -32.91 -42.06 -19.43
CA VAL A 131 -34.05 -42.14 -20.33
C VAL A 131 -34.27 -40.75 -20.93
N ALA A 132 -33.87 -40.56 -22.19
CA ALA A 132 -34.27 -39.41 -22.97
C ALA A 132 -35.73 -39.64 -23.42
N PHE A 133 -36.67 -39.29 -22.54
CA PHE A 133 -38.07 -39.12 -22.89
C PHE A 133 -38.28 -37.64 -23.21
N ARG A 134 -38.78 -37.33 -24.41
CA ARG A 134 -39.22 -36.00 -24.80
C ARG A 134 -40.56 -36.14 -25.51
N GLU A 135 -41.58 -35.51 -24.94
CA GLU A 135 -42.87 -35.22 -25.58
C GLU A 135 -42.71 -34.32 -26.81
#